data_AF-A0A699KHP0-F1
#
_entry.id   AF-A0A699KHP0-F1
#
_cell.length_a   1.000
_cell.length_b   1.000
_cell.length_c   1.000
_cell.angle_alpha   90.00
_cell.angle_beta   90.00
_cell.angle_gamma   90.00
#
_symmetry.space_group_name_H-M   'P 1'
#
loop_
_entity.id
_entity.type
_entity.pdbx_description
1 polymer ?
#
loop_
_entity_poly.entity_id
_entity_poly.type
_entity_poly.pdbx_seq_one_letter_code
_entity_poly.pdbx_strand_id
1 'polypeptide(L)'
;NPENVRSNVLMKLQEALDEEVILEEQILTLMHHFADRFTDRKVEINNLMVLHDHPLIDYGKYALGCMTRVDMKKCVHLKSVRDELLRSMEEKRQLIMNYRDM
;
A
#
# COMPACT_ATOMS: atom_id res chain seq x y z
N ASN A 1 -8.84 -1.35 39.88
CA ASN A 1 -7.64 -2.19 40.04
C ASN A 1 -6.68 -1.85 38.91
N PRO A 2 -5.58 -1.12 39.18
CA PRO A 2 -4.62 -0.67 38.16
C PRO A 2 -4.06 -1.79 37.28
N GLU A 3 -3.82 -2.97 37.84
CA GLU A 3 -3.33 -4.14 37.10
C GLU A 3 -4.32 -4.64 36.04
N ASN A 4 -5.63 -4.61 36.35
CA ASN A 4 -6.65 -4.98 35.38
C ASN A 4 -6.71 -3.98 34.22
N VAL A 5 -6.57 -2.68 34.52
CA VAL A 5 -6.52 -1.64 33.48
C VAL A 5 -5.30 -1.81 32.58
N ARG A 6 -4.13 -2.04 33.18
CA ARG A 6 -2.88 -2.31 32.45
C ARG A 6 -3.00 -3.52 31.53
N SER A 7 -3.49 -4.64 32.06
CA SER A 7 -3.69 -5.88 31.29
C SER A 7 -4.65 -5.66 30.11
N ASN A 8 -5.76 -4.96 30.33
CA ASN A 8 -6.72 -4.66 29.26
C ASN A 8 -6.13 -3.74 28.19
N VAL A 9 -5.36 -2.71 28.56
CA VAL A 9 -4.68 -1.84 27.60
C VAL A 9 -3.66 -2.62 26.76
N LEU A 10 -2.83 -3.46 27.41
CA LEU A 10 -1.85 -4.29 26.71
C LEU A 10 -2.52 -5.27 25.73
N MET A 11 -3.64 -5.88 26.14
CA MET A 11 -4.43 -6.76 25.27
C MET A 11 -4.96 -6.00 24.05
N LYS A 12 -5.54 -4.81 24.24
CA LYS A 12 -6.07 -3.99 23.14
C LYS A 12 -4.99 -3.50 22.18
N LEU A 13 -3.80 -3.17 22.70
CA LEU A 13 -2.65 -2.82 21.86
C LEU A 13 -2.16 -4.01 21.03
N GLN A 14 -2.17 -5.21 21.58
CA GLN A 14 -1.81 -6.42 20.86
C GLN A 14 -2.83 -6.75 19.76
N GLU A 15 -4.13 -6.71 20.07
CA GLU A 15 -5.21 -6.91 19.08
C GLU A 15 -5.07 -5.92 17.91
N ALA A 16 -4.88 -4.62 18.21
CA ALA A 16 -4.68 -3.61 17.19
C ALA A 16 -3.43 -3.86 16.33
N LEU A 17 -2.34 -4.35 16.93
CA LEU A 17 -1.13 -4.68 16.20
C LEU A 17 -1.33 -5.88 15.25
N ASP A 18 -2.05 -6.90 15.70
CA ASP A 18 -2.36 -8.07 14.88
C ASP A 18 -3.25 -7.69 13.68
N GLU A 19 -4.21 -6.79 13.86
CA GLU A 19 -5.02 -6.22 12.77
C GLU A 19 -4.18 -5.40 11.78
N GLU A 20 -3.25 -4.58 12.29
CA GLU A 20 -2.36 -3.76 11.45
C GLU A 20 -1.39 -4.60 10.61
N VAL A 21 -0.94 -5.77 11.09
CA VAL A 21 -0.13 -6.72 10.30
C VAL A 21 -0.91 -7.19 9.07
N ILE A 22 -2.18 -7.57 9.24
CA ILE A 22 -3.03 -8.01 8.13
C ILE A 22 -3.22 -6.86 7.13
N LEU A 23 -3.42 -5.64 7.62
CA LEU A 23 -3.57 -4.46 6.77
C LEU A 23 -2.29 -4.17 5.96
N GLU A 24 -1.11 -4.36 6.55
CA GLU A 24 0.17 -4.20 5.86
C GLU A 24 0.29 -5.17 4.67
N GLU A 25 -0.01 -6.45 4.87
CA GLU A 25 0.00 -7.47 3.81
C GLU A 25 -0.98 -7.14 2.67
N GLN A 26 -2.17 -6.63 3.02
CA GLN A 26 -3.16 -6.19 2.04
C GLN A 26 -2.64 -5.01 1.22
N ILE A 27 -2.06 -4.00 1.88
CA ILE A 27 -1.47 -2.84 1.19
C ILE A 27 -0.36 -3.29 0.24
N LEU A 28 0.53 -4.18 0.69
CA LEU A 28 1.60 -4.74 -0.15
C LEU A 28 1.05 -5.47 -1.38
N THR A 29 0.00 -6.28 -1.20
CA THR A 29 -0.67 -6.98 -2.30
C THR A 29 -1.26 -6.01 -3.32
N LEU A 30 -1.93 -4.94 -2.87
CA LEU A 30 -2.44 -3.90 -3.76
C LEU A 30 -1.32 -3.14 -4.48
N MET A 31 -0.20 -2.86 -3.80
CA MET A 31 0.96 -2.22 -4.43
C MET A 31 1.56 -3.09 -5.54
N HIS A 32 1.74 -4.40 -5.29
CA HIS A 32 2.20 -5.34 -6.31
C HIS A 32 1.25 -5.38 -7.50
N HIS A 33 -0.06 -5.47 -7.26
CA HIS A 33 -1.05 -5.44 -8.33
C HIS A 33 -0.94 -4.19 -9.23
N PHE A 34 -0.65 -3.01 -8.67
CA PHE A 34 -0.42 -1.81 -9.48
C PHE A 34 0.92 -1.81 -10.21
N ALA A 35 1.95 -2.42 -9.65
CA ALA A 35 3.25 -2.60 -10.31
C ALA A 35 3.15 -3.58 -11.49
N ASP A 36 2.37 -4.66 -11.36
CA ASP A 36 2.13 -5.63 -12.43
C ASP A 36 1.40 -4.97 -13.60
N ARG A 37 0.32 -4.25 -13.32
CA ARG A 37 -0.42 -3.49 -14.36
C ARG A 37 0.45 -2.45 -15.06
N PHE A 38 1.44 -1.88 -14.38
CA PHE A 38 2.41 -0.99 -15.02
C PHE A 38 3.30 -1.74 -16.02
N THR A 39 3.77 -2.93 -15.64
CA THR A 39 4.60 -3.78 -16.49
C THR A 39 3.84 -4.21 -17.74
N ASP A 40 2.59 -4.66 -17.58
CA ASP A 40 1.74 -5.08 -18.69
C ASP A 40 1.49 -3.93 -19.68
N ARG A 41 1.11 -2.75 -19.16
CA ARG A 41 0.85 -1.58 -20.02
C ARG A 41 2.09 -1.05 -20.72
N LYS A 42 3.28 -1.23 -20.14
CA LYS A 42 4.53 -0.87 -20.82
C LYS A 42 4.68 -1.68 -22.11
N VAL A 43 4.32 -2.96 -22.10
CA VAL A 43 4.31 -3.81 -23.29
C VAL A 43 3.28 -3.32 -24.30
N GLU A 44 2.06 -3.02 -23.85
CA GLU A 44 1.00 -2.49 -24.72
C GLU A 44 1.39 -1.16 -25.40
N ILE A 45 1.98 -0.23 -24.63
CA ILE A 45 2.47 1.05 -25.16
C ILE A 45 3.55 0.80 -26.22
N ASN A 46 4.51 -0.08 -25.96
CA ASN A 46 5.56 -0.42 -26.93
C ASN A 46 4.95 -0.99 -28.23
N ASN A 47 3.93 -1.84 -28.12
CA ASN A 47 3.23 -2.39 -29.27
C ASN A 47 2.50 -1.30 -30.07
N LEU A 48 1.91 -0.29 -29.42
CA LEU A 48 1.29 0.84 -30.11
C LEU A 48 2.30 1.78 -30.77
N MET A 49 3.52 1.88 -30.23
CA MET A 49 4.58 2.74 -30.76
C MET A 49 5.16 2.24 -32.08
N VAL A 50 5.01 0.94 -32.41
CA VAL A 50 5.52 0.35 -33.67
C VAL A 50 4.48 0.38 -34.81
N LEU A 51 3.25 0.80 -34.52
CA LEU A 51 2.18 0.89 -35.52
C LEU A 51 2.24 2.23 -36.26
N HIS A 52 1.78 2.23 -37.52
CA HIS A 52 1.68 3.45 -38.34
C HIS A 52 0.69 4.46 -37.78
N ASP A 53 0.91 5.74 -38.08
CA ASP A 53 0.09 6.83 -37.56
C ASP A 53 -1.39 6.66 -37.96
N HIS A 54 -2.24 6.58 -36.94
CA HIS A 54 -3.68 6.51 -37.08
C HIS A 54 -4.32 7.15 -35.83
N PRO A 55 -5.40 7.95 -35.96
CA PRO A 55 -6.02 8.62 -34.82
C PRO A 55 -6.42 7.68 -33.66
N LEU A 56 -6.84 6.44 -33.99
CA LEU A 56 -7.14 5.42 -32.98
C LEU A 56 -5.90 4.97 -32.19
N ILE A 57 -4.73 4.91 -32.84
CA ILE A 57 -3.48 4.54 -32.18
C ILE A 57 -3.04 5.66 -31.23
N ASP A 58 -3.18 6.92 -31.63
CA ASP A 58 -2.89 8.08 -30.77
C ASP A 58 -3.81 8.13 -29.56
N TYR A 59 -5.10 7.86 -29.76
CA TYR A 59 -6.04 7.74 -28.65
C TYR A 59 -5.68 6.58 -27.72
N GLY A 60 -5.27 5.43 -28.26
CA GLY A 60 -4.80 4.28 -27.47
C GLY A 60 -3.58 4.63 -26.60
N LYS A 61 -2.57 5.31 -27.18
CA LYS A 61 -1.39 5.81 -26.45
C LYS A 61 -1.80 6.75 -25.33
N TYR A 62 -2.70 7.70 -25.61
CA TYR A 62 -3.23 8.64 -24.62
C TYR A 62 -3.93 7.91 -23.46
N ALA A 63 -4.86 7.01 -23.77
CA ALA A 63 -5.62 6.26 -22.77
C ALA A 63 -4.72 5.44 -21.85
N LEU A 64 -3.76 4.69 -22.40
CA LEU A 64 -2.78 3.92 -21.63
C LEU A 64 -1.90 4.82 -20.76
N GLY A 65 -1.50 5.99 -21.28
CA GLY A 65 -0.76 6.99 -20.51
C GLY A 65 -1.56 7.52 -19.31
N CYS A 66 -2.84 7.83 -19.50
CA CYS A 66 -3.74 8.26 -18.43
C CYS A 66 -3.91 7.18 -17.35
N MET A 67 -4.17 5.93 -17.75
CA MET A 67 -4.32 4.80 -16.83
C MET A 67 -3.05 4.55 -16.01
N THR A 68 -1.90 4.59 -16.68
CA THR A 68 -0.58 4.46 -16.04
C THR A 68 -0.35 5.52 -14.98
N ARG A 69 -0.64 6.79 -15.29
CA ARG A 69 -0.52 7.90 -14.34
C ARG A 69 -1.44 7.73 -13.13
N VAL A 70 -2.66 7.25 -13.32
CA VAL A 70 -3.61 6.98 -12.22
C VAL A 70 -3.05 5.89 -11.29
N ASP A 71 -2.54 4.80 -11.84
CA ASP A 71 -2.02 3.71 -11.03
C ASP A 71 -0.74 4.08 -10.28
N MET A 72 0.13 4.90 -10.89
CA MET A 72 1.28 5.49 -10.18
C MET A 72 0.84 6.32 -8.98
N LYS A 73 -0.18 7.17 -9.13
CA LYS A 73 -0.71 7.97 -8.01
C LYS A 73 -1.24 7.08 -6.88
N LYS A 74 -1.96 6.01 -7.22
CA LYS A 74 -2.44 5.03 -6.23
C LYS A 74 -1.29 4.34 -5.52
N CYS A 75 -0.25 3.92 -6.24
CA CYS A 75 0.93 3.28 -5.64
C CYS A 75 1.69 4.22 -4.70
N VAL A 76 1.87 5.50 -5.09
CA VAL A 76 2.49 6.52 -4.22
C VAL A 76 1.66 6.74 -2.95
N HIS A 77 0.34 6.82 -3.08
CA HIS A 77 -0.55 6.97 -1.93
C HIS A 77 -0.47 5.75 -0.99
N LEU A 78 -0.55 4.53 -1.53
CA LEU A 78 -0.42 3.30 -0.74
C LEU A 78 0.93 3.20 -0.03
N LYS A 79 2.02 3.63 -0.69
CA LYS A 79 3.33 3.69 -0.03
C LYS A 79 3.29 4.62 1.19
N SER A 80 2.72 5.81 1.05
CA SER A 80 2.58 6.75 2.16
C SER A 80 1.76 6.17 3.31
N VAL A 81 0.63 5.53 3.00
CA VAL A 81 -0.23 4.87 4.00
C VAL A 81 0.53 3.74 4.70
N ARG A 82 1.27 2.92 3.96
CA ARG A 82 2.11 1.86 4.52
C ARG A 82 3.18 2.40 5.46
N ASP A 83 3.87 3.47 5.07
CA ASP A 83 4.94 4.06 5.88
C ASP A 83 4.38 4.66 7.20
N GLU A 84 3.15 5.17 7.19
CA GLU A 84 2.45 5.62 8.41
C GLU A 84 1.99 4.44 9.27
N LEU A 85 1.44 3.39 8.65
CA LEU A 85 1.05 2.15 9.32
C LEU A 85 2.24 1.50 10.05
N LEU A 86 3.38 1.36 9.39
CA LEU A 86 4.59 0.78 9.98
C LEU A 86 5.10 1.61 11.17
N ARG A 87 4.98 2.94 11.10
CA ARG A 87 5.33 3.82 12.23
C ARG A 87 4.39 3.59 13.41
N SER A 88 3.09 3.56 13.15
CA SER A 88 2.04 3.29 14.14
C SER A 88 2.23 1.93 14.83
N MET A 89 2.59 0.89 14.06
CA MET A 89 2.89 -0.43 14.61
C MET A 89 4.12 -0.42 15.53
N GLU A 90 5.19 0.28 15.13
CA GLU A 90 6.39 0.39 15.95
C GLU A 90 6.13 1.14 17.26
N GLU A 91 5.38 2.23 17.22
CA GLU A 91 4.95 2.96 18.42
C GLU A 91 4.17 2.06 19.39
N LYS A 92 3.26 1.23 18.88
CA LYS A 92 2.54 0.24 19.72
C LYS A 92 3.47 -0.81 20.30
N ARG A 93 4.44 -1.34 19.55
CA ARG A 93 5.43 -2.30 20.06
C ARG A 93 6.23 -1.71 21.22
N GLN A 94 6.72 -0.48 21.05
CA GLN A 94 7.44 0.24 22.10
C GLN A 94 6.57 0.48 23.34
N LEU A 95 5.31 0.87 23.16
CA LEU A 95 4.36 1.00 24.26
C LEU A 95 4.15 -0.32 25.00
N ILE A 96 3.92 -1.43 24.28
CA ILE A 96 3.75 -2.76 24.89
C ILE A 96 4.98 -3.15 25.70
N MET A 97 6.19 -2.93 25.17
CA MET A 97 7.44 -3.23 25.89
C MET A 97 7.57 -2.40 27.16
N ASN A 98 7.43 -1.08 27.06
CA ASN A 98 7.55 -0.18 28.21
C ASN A 98 6.53 -0.52 29.32
N TYR A 99 5.29 -0.81 28.94
CA TYR A 99 4.23 -1.19 29.88
C TYR A 99 4.31 -2.65 30.34
N ARG A 100 5.20 -3.49 29.82
CA ARG A 100 5.48 -4.82 30.39
C ARG A 100 6.62 -4.77 31.42
N ASP A 101 7.56 -3.86 31.25
CA ASP A 101 8.74 -3.74 32.11
C ASP A 101 8.53 -2.88 33.37
N MET A 102 7.43 -2.14 33.45
CA MET A 102 7.00 -1.37 34.65
C MET A 102 6.36 -2.24 35.74
#